data_AF-A0A8J2FEA5-F1
#
_entry.id   AF-A0A8J2FEA5-F1
#
_cell.length_a   1.000
_cell.length_b   1.000
_cell.length_c   1.000
_cell.angle_alpha   90.00
_cell.angle_beta   90.00
_cell.angle_gamma   90.00
#
_symmetry.space_group_name_H-M   'P 1'
#
loop_
_entity.id
_entity.type
_entity.pdbx_description
1 polymer ?
#
loop_
_entity_poly.entity_id
_entity_poly.type
_entity_poly.pdbx_seq_one_letter_code
_entity_poly.pdbx_strand_id
1 'polypeptide(L)'
;MGYCSASKDFAGRVQRMSEGTEPIRATSSSGKMNAKGDIIEGGVEEEEEEEPTSPTSSMIIDKHMAAVVLHKDQGNELFRQKDYRKALGQYHRALLYLRAMDDPDAKKKESDFGLALASQGSQSSAIPESRRPEIRTMGVATRVNMMNCFLNLAEQARKGDSAGTNETKTEITRLLERCVTEGKTAINLLDHFRGIGNPIEYNAAKAHWKLAQAYQEQEKFELAKEQFTKAGEHGQDARKALQELERVRKVYEKAEAQRLKAVFAGKLL
;
A
#
# COMPACT_ATOMS: atom_id res chain seq x y z
N MET A 1 45.01 32.28 6.10
CA MET A 1 44.53 33.07 7.24
C MET A 1 43.06 33.36 7.00
N GLY A 2 42.05 32.92 7.74
CA GLY A 2 41.92 32.06 8.91
C GLY A 2 40.41 31.99 9.28
N TYR A 3 39.96 30.81 9.74
CA TYR A 3 38.82 30.48 10.64
C TYR A 3 37.39 30.95 10.25
N CYS A 4 36.26 30.25 10.46
CA CYS A 4 35.77 29.20 11.38
C CYS A 4 34.76 28.31 10.60
N SER A 5 34.62 26.98 10.66
CA SER A 5 34.40 25.99 11.74
C SER A 5 33.29 26.31 12.77
N ALA A 6 32.10 25.75 12.55
CA ALA A 6 31.11 25.47 13.59
C ALA A 6 30.21 24.29 13.20
N SER A 7 30.65 23.07 13.53
CA SER A 7 29.81 21.90 13.73
C SER A 7 29.35 21.88 15.19
N LYS A 8 28.04 21.79 15.47
CA LYS A 8 27.54 21.39 16.79
C LYS A 8 26.26 20.55 16.66
N ASP A 9 26.40 19.29 17.06
CA ASP A 9 25.58 18.62 18.07
C ASP A 9 24.05 18.59 17.85
N PHE A 10 23.58 17.47 17.30
CA PHE A 10 22.22 16.99 17.55
C PHE A 10 22.25 15.51 17.96
N ALA A 11 22.86 15.26 19.13
CA ALA A 11 22.70 14.02 19.86
C ALA A 11 21.57 14.23 20.89
N GLY A 12 20.44 13.53 20.73
CA GLY A 12 19.36 13.66 21.69
C GLY A 12 18.18 12.72 21.47
N ARG A 13 18.12 11.69 22.33
CA ARG A 13 16.90 11.10 22.90
C ARG A 13 16.21 9.99 22.08
N VAL A 14 16.82 8.80 22.07
CA VAL A 14 16.09 7.53 21.91
C VAL A 14 15.62 7.09 23.29
N GLN A 15 14.33 7.24 23.54
CA GLN A 15 13.68 6.78 24.76
C GLN A 15 13.33 5.30 24.60
N ARG A 16 14.03 4.44 25.38
CA ARG A 16 13.68 3.02 25.54
C ARG A 16 12.28 2.93 26.14
N MET A 17 11.36 2.29 25.45
CA MET A 17 10.16 1.75 26.08
C MET A 17 10.43 0.28 26.39
N SER A 18 10.43 0.01 27.69
CA SER A 18 10.66 -1.28 28.32
C SER A 18 9.51 -2.25 28.08
N GLU A 19 9.90 -3.52 28.04
CA GLU A 19 9.11 -4.72 27.90
C GLU A 19 8.03 -4.83 29.00
N GLY A 20 6.79 -5.07 28.58
CA GLY A 20 5.69 -5.51 29.44
C GLY A 20 5.21 -6.86 28.95
N THR A 21 5.81 -7.94 29.47
CA THR A 21 5.34 -9.31 29.23
C THR A 21 4.34 -9.65 30.35
N GLU A 22 3.06 -9.72 30.03
CA GLU A 22 2.05 -10.21 30.97
C GLU A 22 2.10 -11.75 31.07
N PRO A 23 1.93 -12.32 32.27
CA PRO A 23 1.95 -13.77 32.47
C PRO A 23 0.66 -14.45 31.97
N ILE A 24 0.84 -15.55 31.24
CA ILE A 24 -0.22 -16.42 30.74
C ILE A 24 -0.92 -17.10 31.93
N ARG A 25 -2.21 -16.84 32.08
CA ARG A 25 -3.08 -17.42 33.11
C ARG A 25 -3.44 -18.85 32.70
N ALA A 26 -2.89 -19.84 33.41
CA ALA A 26 -3.29 -21.24 33.26
C ALA A 26 -4.75 -21.43 33.71
N THR A 27 -5.61 -21.90 32.81
CA THR A 27 -6.96 -22.36 33.14
C THR A 27 -6.90 -23.85 33.47
N SER A 28 -7.08 -24.20 34.73
CA SER A 28 -7.27 -25.58 35.21
C SER A 28 -8.62 -26.12 34.75
N SER A 29 -8.63 -27.21 33.98
CA SER A 29 -9.86 -27.97 33.67
C SER A 29 -10.26 -28.79 34.90
N SER A 30 -11.38 -28.41 35.52
CA SER A 30 -11.97 -29.18 36.61
C SER A 30 -12.85 -30.28 36.01
N GLY A 31 -12.41 -31.53 36.11
CA GLY A 31 -13.25 -32.70 35.83
C GLY A 31 -14.42 -32.75 36.81
N LYS A 32 -15.65 -32.86 36.28
CA LYS A 32 -16.86 -33.07 37.08
C LYS A 32 -17.02 -34.57 37.33
N MET A 33 -16.91 -34.99 38.59
CA MET A 33 -17.34 -36.31 39.04
C MET A 33 -18.84 -36.25 39.39
N ASN A 34 -19.61 -37.24 38.93
CA ASN A 34 -21.01 -37.42 39.34
C ASN A 34 -21.08 -38.21 40.66
N ALA A 35 -22.03 -37.83 41.53
CA ALA A 35 -22.09 -38.27 42.92
C ALA A 35 -22.68 -39.68 43.14
N LYS A 36 -22.66 -40.57 42.14
CA LYS A 36 -23.33 -41.89 42.26
C LYS A 36 -22.44 -43.13 42.09
N GLY A 37 -21.17 -42.99 41.69
CA GLY A 37 -20.25 -44.14 41.73
C GLY A 37 -20.69 -45.36 40.92
N ASP A 38 -21.53 -45.16 39.89
CA ASP A 38 -21.97 -46.23 39.01
C ASP A 38 -20.98 -46.35 37.85
N ILE A 39 -20.41 -47.55 37.70
CA ILE A 39 -19.56 -47.95 36.58
C ILE A 39 -20.48 -48.10 35.37
N ILE A 40 -20.41 -47.14 34.45
CA ILE A 40 -21.10 -47.20 33.16
C ILE A 40 -20.31 -48.15 32.26
N GLU A 41 -20.88 -49.30 31.95
CA GLU A 41 -20.35 -50.24 30.96
C GLU A 41 -20.25 -49.53 29.60
N GLY A 42 -19.02 -49.41 29.10
CA GLY A 42 -18.70 -48.74 27.85
C GLY A 42 -19.27 -49.50 26.66
N GLY A 43 -20.33 -48.95 26.07
CA GLY A 43 -20.68 -49.24 24.70
C GLY A 43 -19.52 -48.80 23.82
N VAL A 44 -18.97 -49.74 23.06
CA VAL A 44 -18.05 -49.44 21.95
C VAL A 44 -18.91 -48.78 20.89
N GLU A 45 -19.08 -47.46 21.02
CA GLU A 45 -19.54 -46.62 19.93
C GLU A 45 -18.44 -46.71 18.87
N GLU A 46 -18.75 -47.34 17.74
CA GLU A 46 -17.93 -47.28 16.54
C GLU A 46 -17.75 -45.80 16.22
N GLU A 47 -16.58 -45.25 16.56
CA GLU A 47 -16.15 -43.92 16.14
C GLU A 47 -16.11 -43.94 14.61
N GLU A 48 -17.21 -43.52 13.99
CA GLU A 48 -17.21 -43.12 12.58
C GLU A 48 -16.12 -42.05 12.46
N GLU A 49 -14.97 -42.42 11.87
CA GLU A 49 -13.89 -41.51 11.55
C GLU A 49 -14.48 -40.42 10.64
N GLU A 50 -14.90 -39.30 11.23
CA GLU A 50 -15.38 -38.14 10.48
C GLU A 50 -14.25 -37.71 9.54
N GLU A 51 -14.45 -37.95 8.25
CA GLU A 51 -13.46 -37.58 7.24
C GLU A 51 -13.09 -36.10 7.39
N PRO A 52 -11.81 -35.74 7.22
CA PRO A 52 -11.32 -34.39 7.46
C PRO A 52 -12.07 -33.41 6.58
N THR A 53 -13.01 -32.68 7.20
CA THR A 53 -13.80 -31.66 6.51
C THR A 53 -12.86 -30.63 5.91
N SER A 54 -12.98 -30.43 4.59
CA SER A 54 -12.11 -29.53 3.84
C SER A 54 -12.00 -28.16 4.53
N PRO A 55 -10.80 -27.53 4.52
CA PRO A 55 -10.57 -26.28 5.24
C PRO A 55 -11.61 -25.24 4.82
N THR A 56 -12.34 -24.71 5.82
CA THR A 56 -13.42 -23.76 5.58
C THR A 56 -12.88 -22.52 4.86
N SER A 57 -13.67 -21.99 3.91
CA SER A 57 -13.40 -20.76 3.15
C SER A 57 -12.79 -19.63 4.00
N SER A 58 -13.31 -19.43 5.21
CA SER A 58 -12.85 -18.39 6.13
C SER A 58 -11.37 -18.53 6.47
N MET A 59 -10.88 -19.76 6.74
CA MET A 59 -9.48 -19.99 7.10
C MET A 59 -8.53 -19.64 5.95
N ILE A 60 -8.95 -19.86 4.70
CA ILE A 60 -8.16 -19.51 3.52
C ILE A 60 -8.02 -17.99 3.39
N ILE A 61 -9.12 -17.25 3.58
CA ILE A 61 -9.13 -15.78 3.54
C ILE A 61 -8.25 -15.21 4.66
N ASP A 62 -8.39 -15.71 5.89
CA ASP A 62 -7.61 -15.24 7.03
C ASP A 62 -6.10 -15.52 6.83
N LYS A 63 -5.74 -16.68 6.25
CA LYS A 63 -4.37 -17.00 5.87
C LYS A 63 -3.80 -16.03 4.82
N HIS A 64 -4.59 -15.70 3.79
CA HIS A 64 -4.19 -14.72 2.78
C HIS A 64 -4.04 -13.33 3.38
N MET A 65 -4.98 -12.88 4.21
CA MET A 65 -4.91 -11.59 4.89
C MET A 65 -3.68 -11.48 5.80
N ALA A 66 -3.35 -12.53 6.54
CA ALA A 66 -2.13 -12.59 7.33
C ALA A 66 -0.86 -12.43 6.46
N ALA A 67 -0.81 -13.08 5.29
CA ALA A 67 0.29 -12.93 4.34
C ALA A 67 0.39 -11.50 3.77
N VAL A 68 -0.75 -10.86 3.46
CA VAL A 68 -0.81 -9.47 3.01
C VAL A 68 -0.21 -8.54 4.06
N VAL A 69 -0.61 -8.67 5.32
CA VAL A 69 -0.11 -7.85 6.44
C VAL A 69 1.41 -8.05 6.58
N LEU A 70 1.87 -9.30 6.62
CA LEU A 70 3.30 -9.62 6.73
C LEU A 70 4.13 -8.95 5.63
N HIS A 71 3.74 -9.11 4.37
CA HIS A 71 4.48 -8.52 3.25
C HIS A 71 4.42 -6.99 3.25
N LYS A 72 3.28 -6.40 3.62
CA LYS A 72 3.17 -4.94 3.78
C LYS A 72 4.14 -4.43 4.84
N ASP A 73 4.20 -5.09 6.00
CA ASP A 73 5.05 -4.66 7.11
C ASP A 73 6.54 -4.85 6.80
N GLN A 74 6.92 -5.94 6.14
CA GLN A 74 8.27 -6.11 5.58
C GLN A 74 8.61 -5.02 4.57
N GLY A 75 7.66 -4.65 3.70
CA GLY A 75 7.82 -3.52 2.78
C GLY A 75 8.02 -2.20 3.52
N ASN A 76 7.28 -1.97 4.61
CA ASN A 76 7.40 -0.76 5.44
C ASN A 76 8.77 -0.68 6.13
N GLU A 77 9.31 -1.81 6.60
CA GLU A 77 10.67 -1.88 7.17
C GLU A 77 11.73 -1.54 6.12
N LEU A 78 11.69 -2.17 4.94
CA LEU A 78 12.60 -1.89 3.83
C LEU A 78 12.50 -0.43 3.34
N PHE A 79 11.30 0.13 3.35
CA PHE A 79 11.07 1.53 3.04
C PHE A 79 11.77 2.47 4.04
N ARG A 80 11.69 2.17 5.34
CA ARG A 80 12.41 2.93 6.38
C ARG A 80 13.93 2.85 6.22
N GLN A 81 14.43 1.71 5.73
CA GLN A 81 15.84 1.50 5.38
C GLN A 81 16.25 2.16 4.05
N LYS A 82 15.33 2.84 3.35
CA LYS A 82 15.50 3.45 2.02
C LYS A 82 15.85 2.46 0.90
N ASP A 83 15.60 1.17 1.10
CA ASP A 83 15.71 0.14 0.05
C ASP A 83 14.38 0.02 -0.70
N TYR A 84 14.07 1.07 -1.48
CA TYR A 84 12.77 1.21 -2.14
C TYR A 84 12.50 0.13 -3.18
N ARG A 85 13.54 -0.42 -3.82
CA ARG A 85 13.39 -1.50 -4.81
C ARG A 85 12.92 -2.79 -4.14
N LYS A 86 13.53 -3.16 -3.01
CA LYS A 86 13.07 -4.35 -2.26
C LYS A 86 11.71 -4.13 -1.62
N ALA A 87 11.45 -2.91 -1.11
CA ALA A 87 10.14 -2.55 -0.57
C ALA A 87 9.02 -2.74 -1.61
N LEU A 88 9.24 -2.30 -2.85
CA LEU A 88 8.31 -2.53 -3.96
C LEU A 88 8.03 -4.00 -4.21
N GLY A 89 9.06 -4.84 -4.17
CA GLY A 89 8.89 -6.30 -4.30
C GLY A 89 7.98 -6.88 -3.23
N GLN A 90 8.09 -6.43 -1.97
CA GLN A 90 7.22 -6.89 -0.89
C GLN A 90 5.78 -6.39 -1.03
N TYR A 91 5.57 -5.11 -1.35
CA TYR A 91 4.22 -4.60 -1.58
C TYR A 91 3.54 -5.27 -2.79
N HIS A 92 4.30 -5.60 -3.84
CA HIS A 92 3.78 -6.34 -4.98
C HIS A 92 3.30 -7.74 -4.57
N ARG A 93 4.06 -8.46 -3.74
CA ARG A 93 3.62 -9.76 -3.18
C ARG A 93 2.34 -9.62 -2.36
N ALA A 94 2.23 -8.58 -1.54
CA ALA A 94 0.99 -8.29 -0.82
C ALA A 94 -0.22 -8.10 -1.78
N LEU A 95 -0.04 -7.40 -2.90
CA LEU A 95 -1.09 -7.26 -3.92
C LEU A 95 -1.46 -8.57 -4.62
N LEU A 96 -0.50 -9.47 -4.84
CA LEU A 96 -0.79 -10.79 -5.42
C LEU A 96 -1.72 -11.60 -4.50
N TYR A 97 -1.47 -11.60 -3.19
CA TYR A 97 -2.37 -12.25 -2.23
C TYR A 97 -3.76 -11.61 -2.18
N LEU A 98 -3.84 -10.28 -2.29
CA LEU A 98 -5.14 -9.59 -2.39
C LEU A 98 -5.90 -9.97 -3.67
N ARG A 99 -5.20 -10.09 -4.80
CA ARG A 99 -5.80 -10.48 -6.08
C ARG A 99 -6.30 -11.93 -6.07
N ALA A 100 -5.54 -12.83 -5.44
CA ALA A 100 -5.92 -14.23 -5.29
C ALA A 100 -7.21 -14.43 -4.49
N MET A 101 -7.59 -13.45 -3.66
CA MET A 101 -8.89 -13.41 -2.99
C MET A 101 -10.01 -12.88 -3.90
N ASP A 102 -9.75 -11.81 -4.67
CA ASP A 102 -10.77 -11.08 -5.43
C ASP A 102 -11.26 -11.83 -6.69
N ASP A 103 -10.40 -12.65 -7.30
CA ASP A 103 -10.72 -13.43 -8.50
C ASP A 103 -10.44 -14.94 -8.28
N PRO A 104 -11.45 -15.73 -7.87
CA PRO A 104 -11.27 -17.17 -7.69
C PRO A 104 -10.99 -17.91 -9.01
N ASP A 105 -11.32 -17.32 -10.17
CA ASP A 105 -11.11 -17.89 -11.51
C ASP A 105 -9.74 -17.50 -12.10
N ALA A 106 -9.08 -16.44 -11.59
CA ALA A 106 -7.71 -16.06 -11.98
C ALA A 106 -6.69 -17.18 -11.75
N LYS A 107 -7.00 -18.13 -10.85
CA LYS A 107 -6.18 -19.33 -10.58
C LYS A 107 -5.87 -20.16 -11.84
N LYS A 108 -6.73 -20.10 -12.89
CA LYS A 108 -6.46 -20.78 -14.17
C LYS A 108 -5.39 -20.11 -15.04
N LYS A 109 -5.05 -18.84 -14.81
CA LYS A 109 -4.08 -18.08 -15.62
C LYS A 109 -2.76 -17.82 -14.90
N GLU A 110 -2.71 -17.98 -13.59
CA GLU A 110 -1.50 -17.71 -12.79
C GLU A 110 -0.53 -18.91 -12.67
N SER A 111 -0.84 -20.06 -13.26
CA SER A 111 0.10 -21.20 -13.35
C SER A 111 1.40 -20.87 -14.09
N ASP A 112 1.41 -19.81 -14.91
CA ASP A 112 2.59 -19.35 -15.66
C ASP A 112 3.52 -18.43 -14.87
N PHE A 113 3.10 -17.84 -13.74
CA PHE A 113 3.91 -16.84 -13.02
C PHE A 113 4.73 -17.40 -11.83
N GLY A 114 4.82 -18.72 -11.70
CA GLY A 114 5.73 -19.39 -10.75
C GLY A 114 5.39 -19.22 -9.26
N LEU A 115 4.26 -18.59 -8.91
CA LEU A 115 3.72 -18.59 -7.54
C LEU A 115 2.83 -19.84 -7.33
N ALA A 116 3.43 -21.03 -7.40
CA ALA A 116 2.76 -22.31 -7.19
C ALA A 116 2.39 -22.59 -5.71
N LEU A 117 2.26 -21.57 -4.86
CA LEU A 117 2.15 -21.75 -3.41
C LEU A 117 0.71 -21.95 -2.89
N ALA A 118 -0.32 -21.98 -3.75
CA ALA A 118 -1.72 -21.99 -3.29
C ALA A 118 -2.70 -22.89 -4.09
N SER A 119 -2.24 -23.78 -4.97
CA SER A 119 -3.13 -24.55 -5.86
C SER A 119 -3.58 -25.92 -5.35
N GLN A 120 -3.70 -26.14 -4.03
CA GLN A 120 -4.36 -27.35 -3.52
C GLN A 120 -5.78 -27.03 -3.03
N GLY A 121 -6.77 -27.51 -3.79
CA GLY A 121 -8.18 -27.59 -3.38
C GLY A 121 -9.05 -26.39 -3.78
N SER A 122 -9.55 -26.39 -5.03
CA SER A 122 -10.38 -25.30 -5.56
C SER A 122 -11.88 -25.56 -5.26
N GLN A 123 -12.36 -25.04 -4.14
CA GLN A 123 -13.74 -24.55 -4.05
C GLN A 123 -13.68 -23.02 -4.11
N SER A 124 -14.28 -22.42 -5.13
CA SER A 124 -14.40 -20.97 -5.32
C SER A 124 -15.38 -20.40 -4.29
N SER A 125 -14.94 -20.38 -3.04
CA SER A 125 -15.72 -19.75 -1.99
C SER A 125 -15.73 -18.24 -2.22
N ALA A 126 -16.91 -17.72 -2.51
CA ALA A 126 -17.13 -16.29 -2.64
C ALA A 126 -16.65 -15.59 -1.37
N ILE A 127 -15.82 -14.54 -1.50
CA ILE A 127 -15.43 -13.71 -0.37
C ILE A 127 -16.70 -13.25 0.36
N PRO A 128 -16.83 -13.48 1.68
CA PRO A 128 -17.93 -12.96 2.46
C PRO A 128 -18.02 -11.43 2.32
N GLU A 129 -19.23 -10.90 2.11
CA GLU A 129 -19.45 -9.47 1.89
C GLU A 129 -18.88 -8.62 3.03
N SER A 130 -18.91 -9.15 4.26
CA SER A 130 -18.34 -8.54 5.47
C SER A 130 -16.82 -8.29 5.39
N ARG A 131 -16.07 -9.06 4.59
CA ARG A 131 -14.61 -8.97 4.46
C ARG A 131 -14.15 -8.08 3.29
N ARG A 132 -15.02 -7.81 2.31
CA ARG A 132 -14.65 -7.02 1.11
C ARG A 132 -14.11 -5.61 1.43
N PRO A 133 -14.70 -4.84 2.37
CA PRO A 133 -14.18 -3.52 2.70
C PRO A 133 -12.76 -3.56 3.24
N GLU A 134 -12.44 -4.55 4.09
CA GLU A 134 -11.13 -4.75 4.68
C GLU A 134 -10.06 -5.04 3.61
N ILE A 135 -10.35 -5.99 2.71
CA ILE A 135 -9.48 -6.38 1.58
C ILE A 135 -9.20 -5.16 0.67
N ARG A 136 -10.26 -4.42 0.30
CA ARG A 136 -10.13 -3.21 -0.54
C ARG A 136 -9.27 -2.15 0.13
N THR A 137 -9.53 -1.89 1.42
CA THR A 137 -8.76 -0.90 2.18
C THR A 137 -7.29 -1.28 2.26
N MET A 138 -6.99 -2.56 2.44
CA MET A 138 -5.61 -3.05 2.45
C MET A 138 -4.92 -2.92 1.09
N GLY A 139 -5.65 -3.19 0.00
CA GLY A 139 -5.15 -2.98 -1.37
C GLY A 139 -4.82 -1.52 -1.66
N VAL A 140 -5.69 -0.60 -1.26
CA VAL A 140 -5.44 0.84 -1.39
C VAL A 140 -4.20 1.26 -0.59
N ALA A 141 -4.10 0.86 0.69
CA ALA A 141 -2.96 1.20 1.53
C ALA A 141 -1.63 0.68 0.94
N THR A 142 -1.62 -0.55 0.44
CA THR A 142 -0.45 -1.18 -0.19
C THR A 142 -0.01 -0.43 -1.45
N ARG A 143 -0.96 -0.05 -2.32
CA ARG A 143 -0.68 0.77 -3.50
C ARG A 143 -0.12 2.14 -3.13
N VAL A 144 -0.65 2.80 -2.10
CA VAL A 144 -0.09 4.08 -1.59
C VAL A 144 1.36 3.94 -1.15
N ASN A 145 1.72 2.84 -0.48
CA ASN A 145 3.09 2.60 -0.10
C ASN A 145 4.00 2.33 -1.31
N MET A 146 3.52 1.62 -2.33
CA MET A 146 4.23 1.46 -3.60
C MET A 146 4.47 2.81 -4.28
N MET A 147 3.45 3.67 -4.35
CA MET A 147 3.58 5.02 -4.91
C MET A 147 4.69 5.80 -4.20
N ASN A 148 4.73 5.76 -2.86
CA ASN A 148 5.80 6.40 -2.09
C ASN A 148 7.19 5.85 -2.45
N CYS A 149 7.34 4.55 -2.68
CA CYS A 149 8.61 3.97 -3.11
C CYS A 149 9.05 4.51 -4.48
N PHE A 150 8.14 4.53 -5.44
CA PHE A 150 8.40 5.04 -6.79
C PHE A 150 8.87 6.49 -6.78
N LEU A 151 8.21 7.35 -6.00
CA LEU A 151 8.59 8.75 -5.86
C LEU A 151 10.00 8.91 -5.27
N ASN A 152 10.32 8.15 -4.22
CA ASN A 152 11.64 8.22 -3.63
C ASN A 152 12.72 7.67 -4.57
N LEU A 153 12.41 6.66 -5.40
CA LEU A 153 13.32 6.18 -6.45
C LEU A 153 13.55 7.25 -7.52
N ALA A 154 12.51 7.98 -7.94
CA ALA A 154 12.66 9.10 -8.85
C ALA A 154 13.52 10.23 -8.24
N GLU A 155 13.29 10.56 -6.96
CA GLU A 155 14.11 11.53 -6.23
C GLU A 155 15.58 11.09 -6.09
N GLN A 156 15.84 9.79 -5.84
CA GLN A 156 17.19 9.25 -5.83
C GLN A 156 17.86 9.35 -7.22
N ALA A 157 17.14 8.99 -8.28
CA ALA A 157 17.62 9.10 -9.65
C ALA A 157 17.88 10.55 -10.09
N ARG A 158 17.25 11.53 -9.45
CA ARG A 158 17.57 12.96 -9.64
C ARG A 158 18.85 13.40 -8.96
N LYS A 159 19.21 12.76 -7.83
CA LYS A 159 20.40 13.12 -7.04
C LYS A 159 21.65 12.41 -7.52
N GLY A 160 21.52 11.25 -8.16
CA GLY A 160 22.61 10.59 -8.86
C GLY A 160 22.70 11.04 -10.32
N ASP A 161 23.91 11.20 -10.85
CA ASP A 161 24.18 11.55 -12.26
C ASP A 161 23.64 10.53 -13.28
N SER A 162 23.10 9.39 -12.84
CA SER A 162 22.41 8.46 -13.71
C SER A 162 21.01 8.98 -14.00
N ALA A 163 20.85 9.67 -15.13
CA ALA A 163 19.57 10.07 -15.70
C ALA A 163 18.56 8.92 -15.57
N GLY A 164 17.65 9.02 -14.59
CA GLY A 164 16.51 8.11 -14.52
C GLY A 164 15.77 8.21 -15.85
N THR A 165 15.66 7.09 -16.57
CA THR A 165 15.11 7.08 -17.93
C THR A 165 13.70 7.66 -17.92
N ASN A 166 13.34 8.42 -18.96
CA ASN A 166 11.98 8.96 -19.12
C ASN A 166 10.90 7.86 -19.02
N GLU A 167 11.26 6.62 -19.33
CA GLU A 167 10.42 5.43 -19.17
C GLU A 167 10.05 5.18 -17.71
N THR A 168 11.01 5.28 -16.78
CA THR A 168 10.76 5.12 -15.34
C THR A 168 9.75 6.16 -14.86
N LYS A 169 9.92 7.43 -15.25
CA LYS A 169 8.99 8.51 -14.89
C LYS A 169 7.59 8.28 -15.46
N THR A 170 7.51 7.79 -16.69
CA THR A 170 6.24 7.49 -17.37
C THR A 170 5.49 6.38 -16.66
N GLU A 171 6.19 5.30 -16.29
CA GLU A 171 5.57 4.17 -15.61
C GLU A 171 5.11 4.53 -14.19
N ILE A 172 5.91 5.32 -13.46
CA ILE A 172 5.50 5.88 -12.17
C ILE A 172 4.20 6.68 -12.32
N THR A 173 4.09 7.47 -13.37
CA THR A 173 2.90 8.30 -13.59
C THR A 173 1.67 7.48 -13.95
N ARG A 174 1.80 6.45 -14.80
CA ARG A 174 0.71 5.51 -15.08
C ARG A 174 0.23 4.79 -13.83
N LEU A 175 1.16 4.39 -12.95
CA LEU A 175 0.81 3.77 -11.68
C LEU A 175 0.09 4.74 -10.75
N LEU A 176 0.55 6.00 -10.67
CA LEU A 176 -0.12 7.06 -9.90
C LEU A 176 -1.52 7.34 -10.43
N GLU A 177 -1.70 7.45 -11.75
CA GLU A 177 -3.01 7.62 -12.41
C GLU A 177 -3.96 6.47 -12.03
N ARG A 178 -3.49 5.23 -12.15
CA ARG A 178 -4.29 4.05 -11.78
C ARG A 178 -4.68 4.07 -10.30
N CYS A 179 -3.75 4.40 -9.41
CA CYS A 179 -4.02 4.49 -7.99
C CYS A 179 -4.99 5.62 -7.63
N VAL A 180 -4.91 6.78 -8.28
CA VAL A 180 -5.89 7.86 -8.09
C VAL A 180 -7.26 7.43 -8.59
N THR A 181 -7.33 6.74 -9.72
CA THR A 181 -8.58 6.27 -10.31
C THR A 181 -9.24 5.20 -9.42
N GLU A 182 -8.50 4.15 -9.06
CA GLU A 182 -8.94 3.09 -8.16
C GLU A 182 -9.21 3.61 -6.73
N GLY A 183 -8.38 4.54 -6.26
CA GLY A 183 -8.53 5.20 -4.97
C GLY A 183 -9.79 6.05 -4.90
N LYS A 184 -10.15 6.77 -5.97
CA LYS A 184 -11.45 7.45 -6.08
C LYS A 184 -12.60 6.44 -6.03
N THR A 185 -12.47 5.31 -6.72
CA THR A 185 -13.47 4.24 -6.63
C THR A 185 -13.60 3.74 -5.19
N ALA A 186 -12.47 3.55 -4.50
CA ALA A 186 -12.44 3.11 -3.10
C ALA A 186 -12.99 4.16 -2.13
N ILE A 187 -12.69 5.46 -2.30
CA ILE A 187 -13.28 6.55 -1.50
C ILE A 187 -14.79 6.59 -1.73
N ASN A 188 -15.25 6.55 -2.98
CA ASN A 188 -16.67 6.57 -3.28
C ASN A 188 -17.41 5.38 -2.64
N LEU A 189 -16.74 4.22 -2.57
CA LEU A 189 -17.21 3.05 -1.83
C LEU A 189 -17.16 3.25 -0.31
N LEU A 190 -16.09 3.83 0.25
CA LEU A 190 -15.96 4.09 1.68
C LEU A 190 -16.92 5.18 2.18
N ASP A 191 -17.19 6.21 1.38
CA ASP A 191 -18.23 7.22 1.65
C ASP A 191 -19.64 6.60 1.62
N HIS A 192 -19.86 5.54 0.83
CA HIS A 192 -21.07 4.72 0.89
C HIS A 192 -21.16 3.88 2.18
N PHE A 193 -20.02 3.52 2.79
CA PHE A 193 -19.93 2.67 3.99
C PHE A 193 -19.57 3.44 5.29
N ARG A 194 -19.83 4.75 5.37
CA ARG A 194 -19.47 5.66 6.49
C ARG A 194 -19.94 5.28 7.92
N GLY A 195 -20.48 4.10 8.15
CA GLY A 195 -20.95 3.62 9.46
C GLY A 195 -20.02 2.66 10.22
N ILE A 196 -18.91 2.18 9.64
CA ILE A 196 -18.13 1.09 10.28
C ILE A 196 -16.64 1.43 10.39
N GLY A 197 -16.21 1.88 11.58
CA GLY A 197 -14.82 1.82 12.06
C GLY A 197 -13.84 2.86 11.49
N ASN A 198 -12.79 3.15 12.27
CA ASN A 198 -11.79 4.19 11.99
C ASN A 198 -11.24 4.07 10.56
N PRO A 199 -11.49 5.06 9.68
CA PRO A 199 -11.04 5.01 8.30
C PRO A 199 -9.51 5.00 8.30
N ILE A 200 -8.91 3.99 7.67
CA ILE A 200 -7.55 4.13 7.16
C ILE A 200 -7.63 5.34 6.22
N GLU A 201 -7.07 6.45 6.68
CA GLU A 201 -7.24 7.76 6.07
C GLU A 201 -6.55 7.74 4.70
N TYR A 202 -7.29 7.30 3.67
CA TYR A 202 -6.88 7.48 2.30
C TYR A 202 -6.81 8.98 2.07
N ASN A 203 -5.59 9.50 2.13
CA ASN A 203 -5.37 10.91 1.94
C ASN A 203 -5.38 11.19 0.43
N ALA A 204 -6.58 11.37 -0.11
CA ALA A 204 -6.82 11.71 -1.51
C ALA A 204 -5.97 12.89 -1.94
N ALA A 205 -5.82 13.87 -1.05
CA ALA A 205 -4.97 15.04 -1.27
C ALA A 205 -3.51 14.63 -1.50
N LYS A 206 -2.95 13.72 -0.69
CA LYS A 206 -1.60 13.20 -0.87
C LYS A 206 -1.43 12.46 -2.20
N ALA A 207 -2.40 11.65 -2.62
CA ALA A 207 -2.33 10.94 -3.90
C ALA A 207 -2.33 11.93 -5.09
N HIS A 208 -3.28 12.87 -5.08
CA HIS A 208 -3.37 13.95 -6.08
C HIS A 208 -2.10 14.80 -6.11
N TRP A 209 -1.55 15.17 -4.95
CA TRP A 209 -0.30 15.90 -4.83
C TRP A 209 0.87 15.16 -5.51
N LYS A 210 0.99 13.86 -5.23
CA LYS A 210 2.06 13.04 -5.79
C LYS A 210 1.94 12.86 -7.31
N LEU A 211 0.71 12.69 -7.82
CA LEU A 211 0.46 12.67 -9.26
C LEU A 211 0.79 14.02 -9.91
N ALA A 212 0.44 15.13 -9.27
CA ALA A 212 0.79 16.47 -9.74
C ALA A 212 2.30 16.67 -9.86
N GLN A 213 3.07 16.23 -8.85
CA GLN A 213 4.54 16.25 -8.89
C GLN A 213 5.08 15.45 -10.09
N ALA A 214 4.53 14.26 -10.35
CA ALA A 214 4.98 13.42 -11.46
C ALA A 214 4.68 14.05 -12.84
N TYR A 215 3.52 14.69 -13.02
CA TYR A 215 3.23 15.44 -14.24
C TYR A 215 4.13 16.65 -14.43
N GLN A 216 4.46 17.36 -13.34
CA GLN A 216 5.40 18.47 -13.39
C GLN A 216 6.78 18.01 -13.87
N GLU A 217 7.25 16.84 -13.43
CA GLU A 217 8.53 16.28 -13.87
C GLU A 217 8.55 15.81 -15.33
N GLN A 218 7.39 15.62 -15.94
CA GLN A 218 7.21 15.34 -17.37
C GLN A 218 6.91 16.58 -18.20
N GLU A 219 6.97 17.78 -17.61
CA GLU A 219 6.61 19.04 -18.27
C GLU A 219 5.14 19.08 -18.75
N LYS A 220 4.27 18.23 -18.17
CA LYS A 220 2.83 18.19 -18.42
C LYS A 220 2.11 19.14 -17.46
N PHE A 221 2.40 20.44 -17.59
CA PHE A 221 2.05 21.43 -16.58
C PHE A 221 0.53 21.64 -16.37
N GLU A 222 -0.29 21.52 -17.42
CA GLU A 222 -1.75 21.61 -17.29
C GLU A 222 -2.33 20.47 -16.44
N LEU A 223 -1.87 19.24 -16.67
CA LEU A 223 -2.27 18.09 -15.86
C LEU A 223 -1.77 18.22 -14.42
N ALA A 224 -0.53 18.68 -14.23
CA ALA A 224 0.01 18.96 -12.90
C ALA A 224 -0.87 19.97 -12.14
N LYS A 225 -1.29 21.05 -12.82
CA LYS A 225 -2.15 22.08 -12.26
C LYS A 225 -3.51 21.52 -11.83
N GLU A 226 -4.16 20.76 -12.69
CA GLU A 226 -5.44 20.11 -12.37
C GLU A 226 -5.34 19.23 -11.11
N GLN A 227 -4.26 18.44 -11.00
CA GLN A 227 -4.08 17.54 -9.86
C GLN A 227 -3.72 18.29 -8.57
N PHE A 228 -2.94 19.37 -8.61
CA PHE A 228 -2.71 20.20 -7.44
C PHE A 228 -4.00 20.89 -6.94
N THR A 229 -4.88 21.32 -7.85
CA THR A 229 -6.20 21.84 -7.47
C THR A 229 -7.02 20.79 -6.72
N LYS A 230 -7.14 19.58 -7.27
CA LYS A 230 -7.82 18.45 -6.61
C LYS A 230 -7.19 18.11 -5.26
N ALA A 231 -5.87 18.19 -5.14
CA ALA A 231 -5.19 17.98 -3.87
C ALA A 231 -5.63 19.01 -2.81
N GLY A 232 -5.76 20.29 -3.20
CA GLY A 232 -6.25 21.36 -2.33
C GLY A 232 -7.70 21.19 -1.90
N GLU A 233 -8.57 20.72 -2.80
CA GLU A 233 -9.99 20.43 -2.51
C GLU A 233 -10.16 19.35 -1.43
N HIS A 234 -9.23 18.38 -1.37
CA HIS A 234 -9.26 17.26 -0.43
C HIS A 234 -8.57 17.53 0.92
N GLY A 235 -8.17 18.77 1.21
CA GLY A 235 -7.93 19.21 2.60
C GLY A 235 -6.50 19.12 3.15
N GLN A 236 -5.50 18.61 2.43
CA GLN A 236 -4.09 18.83 2.84
C GLN A 236 -3.56 20.12 2.24
N ASP A 237 -3.21 21.07 3.12
CA ASP A 237 -2.41 22.24 2.83
C ASP A 237 -2.74 22.90 1.48
N ALA A 238 -4.01 23.24 1.23
CA ALA A 238 -4.43 23.96 0.02
C ALA A 238 -3.52 25.18 -0.27
N ARG A 239 -3.01 25.81 0.79
CA ARG A 239 -1.99 26.87 0.70
C ARG A 239 -0.66 26.41 0.09
N LYS A 240 -0.12 25.25 0.48
CA LYS A 240 1.09 24.69 -0.16
C LYS A 240 0.79 24.30 -1.60
N ALA A 241 -0.41 23.76 -1.89
CA ALA A 241 -0.81 23.40 -3.24
C ALA A 241 -0.86 24.64 -4.14
N LEU A 242 -1.44 25.74 -3.65
CA LEU A 242 -1.46 27.04 -4.33
C LEU A 242 -0.06 27.64 -4.53
N GLN A 243 0.81 27.56 -3.52
CA GLN A 243 2.20 28.01 -3.66
C GLN A 243 2.94 27.22 -4.74
N GLU A 244 2.72 25.91 -4.79
CA GLU A 244 3.40 25.05 -5.75
C GLU A 244 2.81 25.16 -7.15
N LEU A 245 1.50 25.40 -7.27
CA LEU A 245 0.84 25.84 -8.50
C LEU A 245 1.46 27.11 -9.06
N GLU A 246 1.67 28.12 -8.22
CA GLU A 246 2.28 29.38 -8.65
C GLU A 246 3.74 29.17 -9.09
N ARG A 247 4.48 28.30 -8.39
CA ARG A 247 5.84 27.93 -8.78
C ARG A 247 5.87 27.22 -10.13
N VAL A 248 4.96 26.26 -10.35
CA VAL A 248 4.79 25.54 -11.63
C VAL A 248 4.48 26.51 -12.75
N ARG A 249 3.53 27.44 -12.54
CA ARG A 249 3.12 28.45 -13.52
C ARG A 249 4.30 29.29 -14.01
N LYS A 250 5.13 29.79 -13.08
CA LYS A 250 6.32 30.58 -13.40
C LYS A 250 7.37 29.80 -14.19
N VAL A 251 7.55 28.51 -13.86
CA VAL A 251 8.48 27.65 -14.60
C VAL A 251 7.97 27.41 -16.02
N TYR A 252 6.66 27.17 -16.19
CA TYR A 252 6.04 27.01 -17.50
C TYR A 252 6.16 28.26 -18.37
N GLU A 253 5.76 29.44 -17.85
CA GLU A 253 5.86 30.72 -18.55
C GLU A 253 7.30 30.98 -19.03
N LYS A 254 8.30 30.67 -18.19
CA LYS A 254 9.71 30.80 -18.55
C LYS A 254 10.15 29.82 -19.65
N ALA A 255 9.73 28.56 -19.56
CA ALA A 255 10.06 27.54 -20.55
C ALA A 255 9.41 27.85 -21.92
N GLU A 256 8.15 28.29 -21.91
CA GLU A 256 7.42 28.70 -23.11
C GLU A 256 8.06 29.92 -23.78
N ALA A 257 8.42 30.95 -22.99
CA ALA A 257 9.13 32.12 -23.50
C ALA A 257 10.48 31.75 -24.14
N GLN A 258 11.22 30.81 -23.55
CA GLN A 258 12.47 30.30 -24.14
C GLN A 258 12.21 29.55 -25.45
N ARG A 259 11.15 28.73 -25.51
CA ARG A 259 10.77 28.00 -26.71
C ARG A 259 10.39 28.94 -27.85
N LEU A 260 9.56 29.94 -27.58
CA LEU A 260 9.20 30.99 -28.55
C LEU A 260 10.44 31.72 -29.05
N LYS A 261 11.34 32.13 -28.15
CA LYS A 261 12.59 32.78 -28.53
C LYS A 261 13.45 31.90 -29.45
N ALA A 262 13.50 30.59 -29.23
CA ALA A 262 14.23 29.67 -30.08
C ALA A 262 13.60 29.48 -31.46
N VAL A 263 12.26 29.46 -31.53
CA VAL A 263 11.51 29.45 -32.80
C VAL A 263 11.78 30.71 -33.61
N PHE A 264 11.68 31.91 -33.00
CA PHE A 264 11.98 33.17 -33.67
C PHE A 264 13.44 33.31 -34.11
N ALA A 265 14.37 32.63 -33.41
CA ALA A 265 15.77 32.57 -33.79
C ALA A 265 16.06 31.52 -34.89
N GLY A 266 15.06 30.80 -35.39
CA GLY A 266 15.23 29.76 -36.41
C GLY A 266 15.99 28.52 -35.93
N LYS A 267 16.13 28.32 -34.61
CA LYS A 267 16.93 27.21 -34.02
C LYS A 267 16.13 25.91 -33.85
N LEU A 268 14.85 25.92 -34.19
CA LEU A 268 13.89 24.87 -33.86
C LEU A 268 13.07 24.44 -35.08
N LEU A 269 13.67 24.57 -36.27
CA LEU A 269 13.17 24.05 -37.55
C LEU A 269 13.79 22.68 -37.85
#